data_AF-A0A3P6AWS4-F1
#
_entry.id   AF-A0A3P6AWS4-F1
#
_cell.length_a   1.000
_cell.length_b   1.000
_cell.length_c   1.000
_cell.angle_alpha   90.00
_cell.angle_beta   90.00
_cell.angle_gamma   90.00
#
_symmetry.space_group_name_H-M   'P 1'
#
loop_
_entity.id
_entity.type
_entity.pdbx_description
1 polymer ?
#
loop_
_entity_poly.entity_id
_entity_poly.type
_entity_poly.pdbx_seq_one_letter_code
_entity_poly.pdbx_strand_id
1 'polypeptide(L)'
;MIRDRGEVILSAGSLGSPQLMLLSGIGPRSYLSTWGIPVAIDQPHVGGFVYDNPRNGISIVPPVPMENSLIQVVGVTEDGAFLEAASNVIPFASPLHSVFIRAPASPLYVPVTTIMEKILGPVSVGSLRLASTDVRINPVVRFNYFSDPQDLERCVNGTRKIGEILRSRAMQDFMFREWFGSHRFRFVGVPLPLDQTNDLVMADFCRRTVSTIWHYLTMVAALLGK
;
A
#
# COMPACT_ATOMS: atom_id res chain seq x y z
N MET A 1 9.36 -28.21 25.80
CA MET A 1 10.43 -27.58 26.61
C MET A 1 11.66 -27.41 25.74
N ILE A 2 12.33 -26.25 25.85
CA ILE A 2 13.63 -26.02 25.21
C ILE A 2 14.75 -26.59 26.09
N ARG A 3 15.93 -26.85 25.51
CA ARG A 3 17.11 -27.36 26.23
C ARG A 3 17.71 -26.28 27.13
N ASP A 4 18.60 -26.67 28.04
CA ASP A 4 19.42 -25.70 28.79
C ASP A 4 20.18 -24.78 27.83
N ARG A 5 20.13 -23.47 28.08
CA ARG A 5 20.58 -22.38 27.18
C ARG A 5 19.92 -22.33 25.80
N GLY A 6 18.78 -23.00 25.60
CA GLY A 6 17.95 -22.80 24.42
C GLY A 6 17.19 -21.48 24.50
N GLU A 7 16.85 -20.91 23.34
CA GLU A 7 16.11 -19.65 23.23
C GLU A 7 14.85 -19.82 22.38
N VAL A 8 13.88 -18.92 22.57
CA VAL A 8 12.69 -18.80 21.72
C VAL A 8 12.83 -17.53 20.88
N ILE A 9 12.86 -17.69 19.56
CA ILE A 9 12.94 -16.58 18.61
C ILE A 9 11.57 -16.42 17.96
N LEU A 10 10.99 -15.23 18.05
CA LEU A 10 9.68 -14.91 17.48
C LEU A 10 9.82 -14.23 16.12
N SER A 11 9.53 -14.97 15.06
CA SER A 11 9.62 -14.52 13.66
C SER A 11 8.27 -14.56 12.92
N ALA A 12 7.17 -14.21 13.61
CA ALA A 12 5.81 -14.26 13.06
C ALA A 12 5.43 -12.99 12.26
N GLY A 13 6.41 -12.20 11.83
CA GLY A 13 6.23 -10.98 11.04
C GLY A 13 5.65 -9.80 11.81
N SER A 14 5.50 -8.67 11.11
CA SER A 14 5.07 -7.38 11.68
C SER A 14 3.71 -7.43 12.40
N LEU A 15 2.80 -8.33 12.01
CA LEU A 15 1.49 -8.45 12.65
C LEU A 15 1.42 -9.61 13.65
N GLY A 16 1.96 -10.78 13.28
CA GLY A 16 1.87 -11.98 14.10
C GLY A 16 2.73 -11.92 15.36
N SER A 17 3.92 -11.33 15.28
CA SER A 17 4.81 -11.21 16.46
C SER A 17 4.19 -10.38 17.58
N PRO A 18 3.76 -9.11 17.37
CA PRO A 18 3.10 -8.36 18.43
C PRO A 18 1.77 -8.98 18.89
N GLN A 19 0.99 -9.63 18.00
CA GLN A 19 -0.21 -10.36 18.40
C GLN A 19 0.12 -11.49 19.38
N LEU A 20 1.12 -12.33 19.06
CA LEU A 20 1.54 -13.43 19.92
C LEU A 20 2.10 -12.93 21.26
N MET A 21 2.86 -11.83 21.26
CA MET A 21 3.34 -11.21 22.51
C MET A 21 2.19 -10.77 23.40
N LEU A 22 1.21 -10.03 22.84
CA LEU A 22 0.03 -9.59 23.59
C LEU A 22 -0.75 -10.79 24.16
N LEU A 23 -1.00 -11.84 23.36
CA LEU A 23 -1.68 -13.06 23.80
C LEU A 23 -0.89 -13.85 24.86
N SER A 24 0.44 -13.71 24.86
CA SER A 24 1.34 -14.34 25.84
C SER A 24 1.54 -13.49 27.10
N GLY A 25 0.79 -12.40 27.27
CA GLY A 25 0.89 -11.53 28.44
C GLY A 25 2.08 -10.56 28.42
N ILE A 26 2.69 -10.32 27.25
CA ILE A 26 3.79 -9.37 27.05
C ILE A 26 3.24 -8.14 26.32
N GLY A 27 3.02 -7.06 27.04
CA GLY A 27 2.40 -5.84 26.49
C GLY A 27 1.93 -4.88 27.58
N PRO A 28 1.17 -3.82 27.22
CA PRO A 28 0.76 -2.80 28.17
C PRO A 28 -0.18 -3.41 29.22
N ARG A 29 0.18 -3.33 30.51
CA ARG A 29 -0.60 -3.93 31.62
C ARG A 29 -2.08 -3.53 31.60
N SER A 30 -2.36 -2.24 31.43
CA SER A 30 -3.73 -1.72 31.40
C SER A 30 -4.53 -2.34 30.26
N TYR A 31 -3.94 -2.46 29.07
CA TYR A 31 -4.56 -3.07 27.91
C TYR A 31 -4.79 -4.57 28.10
N LEU A 32 -3.78 -5.34 28.54
CA LEU A 32 -3.90 -6.77 28.76
C LEU A 32 -4.97 -7.13 29.81
N SER A 33 -5.08 -6.30 30.85
CA SER A 33 -6.10 -6.46 31.90
C SER A 33 -7.53 -6.36 31.33
N THR A 34 -7.77 -5.51 30.31
CA THR A 34 -9.10 -5.42 29.67
C THR A 34 -9.51 -6.68 28.90
N TRP A 35 -8.55 -7.52 28.52
CA TRP A 35 -8.77 -8.80 27.86
C TRP A 35 -8.79 -10.00 28.82
N GLY A 36 -8.57 -9.77 30.12
CA GLY A 36 -8.41 -10.85 31.10
C GLY A 36 -7.13 -11.68 30.89
N ILE A 37 -6.14 -11.14 30.18
CA ILE A 37 -4.85 -11.82 29.91
C ILE A 37 -3.90 -11.57 31.09
N PRO A 38 -3.37 -12.62 31.76
CA PRO A 38 -2.36 -12.46 32.79
C PRO A 38 -1.11 -11.75 32.26
N VAL A 39 -0.62 -10.74 32.99
CA VAL A 39 0.55 -9.96 32.58
C VAL A 39 1.82 -10.69 33.00
N ALA A 40 2.56 -11.21 32.03
CA ALA A 40 3.89 -11.78 32.22
C ALA A 40 4.96 -10.67 32.27
N ILE A 41 4.91 -9.72 31.32
CA ILE A 41 5.82 -8.58 31.25
C ILE A 41 5.01 -7.35 30.83
N ASP A 42 5.09 -6.29 31.63
CA ASP A 42 4.51 -4.99 31.30
C ASP A 42 5.43 -4.27 30.31
N GLN A 43 5.06 -4.30 29.02
CA GLN A 43 5.82 -3.66 27.94
C GLN A 43 4.90 -2.69 27.17
N PRO A 44 4.89 -1.38 27.52
CA PRO A 44 3.92 -0.40 27.01
C PRO A 44 3.95 -0.18 25.49
N HIS A 45 5.00 -0.62 24.80
CA HIS A 45 5.18 -0.38 23.37
C HIS A 45 4.74 -1.56 22.48
N VAL A 46 4.40 -2.74 23.02
CA VAL A 46 3.91 -3.85 22.19
C VAL A 46 2.55 -3.48 21.57
N GLY A 47 2.43 -3.60 20.25
CA GLY A 47 1.26 -3.17 19.49
C GLY A 47 1.24 -1.67 19.16
N GLY A 48 2.23 -0.89 19.62
CA GLY A 48 2.49 0.47 19.13
C GLY A 48 3.40 0.47 17.91
N PHE A 49 3.73 1.68 17.41
CA PHE A 49 4.76 1.90 16.40
C PHE A 49 4.63 1.01 15.15
N VAL A 50 3.42 0.97 14.61
CA VAL A 50 3.09 0.24 13.37
C VAL A 50 3.16 1.21 12.21
N TYR A 51 3.97 0.92 11.21
CA TYR A 51 4.18 1.76 10.03
C TYR A 51 3.79 0.98 8.78
N ASP A 52 3.27 1.68 7.79
CA ASP A 52 3.17 1.15 6.42
C ASP A 52 3.40 2.26 5.43
N ASN A 53 4.21 2.00 4.41
CA ASN A 53 4.50 2.99 3.39
C ASN A 53 3.26 3.18 2.51
N PRO A 54 2.70 4.40 2.44
CA PRO A 54 1.69 4.74 1.45
C PRO A 54 2.16 4.44 0.03
N ARG A 55 1.23 3.93 -0.77
CA ARG A 55 1.33 3.77 -2.22
C ARG A 55 0.26 4.61 -2.89
N ASN A 56 0.67 5.42 -3.85
CA ASN A 56 -0.24 6.11 -4.75
C ASN A 56 0.19 5.87 -6.20
N GLY A 57 -0.71 6.08 -7.16
CA GLY A 57 -0.38 5.83 -8.56
C GLY A 57 -1.56 5.88 -9.49
N ILE A 58 -1.27 5.60 -10.76
CA ILE A 58 -2.25 5.56 -11.84
C ILE A 58 -2.09 4.29 -12.65
N SER A 59 -3.18 3.86 -13.27
CA SER A 59 -3.20 2.74 -14.19
C SER A 59 -3.65 3.24 -15.55
N ILE A 60 -2.89 2.91 -16.60
CA ILE A 60 -3.21 3.25 -17.98
C ILE A 60 -3.51 1.99 -18.79
N VAL A 61 -4.38 2.15 -19.78
CA VAL A 61 -4.57 1.19 -20.86
C VAL A 61 -3.72 1.68 -22.04
N PRO A 62 -2.70 0.94 -22.48
CA PRO A 62 -1.95 1.26 -23.68
C PRO A 62 -2.76 0.90 -24.95
N PRO A 63 -2.59 1.62 -26.07
CA PRO A 63 -3.17 1.26 -27.38
C PRO A 63 -2.39 0.14 -28.09
N VAL A 64 -1.19 -0.17 -27.61
CA VAL A 64 -0.31 -1.20 -28.15
C VAL A 64 -0.31 -2.45 -27.25
N PRO A 65 -0.14 -3.65 -27.82
CA PRO A 65 0.06 -4.86 -27.02
C PRO A 65 1.25 -4.68 -26.07
N MET A 66 1.05 -5.01 -24.80
CA MET A 66 2.12 -4.99 -23.80
C MET A 66 2.28 -6.38 -23.19
N GLU A 67 3.54 -6.78 -23.01
CA GLU A 67 3.88 -7.99 -22.30
C GLU A 67 3.59 -7.82 -20.81
N ASN A 68 3.30 -8.94 -20.14
CA ASN A 68 3.25 -8.95 -18.69
C ASN A 68 4.66 -8.76 -18.15
N SER A 69 4.83 -7.77 -17.28
CA SER A 69 6.10 -7.49 -16.62
C SER A 69 5.86 -7.12 -15.16
N LEU A 70 6.56 -7.84 -14.28
CA LEU A 70 6.69 -7.48 -12.87
C LEU A 70 7.59 -6.24 -12.73
N ILE A 71 7.68 -5.69 -11.54
CA ILE A 71 8.55 -4.55 -11.26
C ILE A 71 10.01 -4.99 -11.40
N GLN A 72 10.71 -4.39 -12.36
CA GLN A 72 12.13 -4.65 -12.63
C GLN A 72 13.00 -3.39 -12.52
N VAL A 73 12.39 -2.22 -12.74
CA VAL A 73 13.07 -0.92 -12.72
C VAL A 73 12.39 -0.03 -11.68
N VAL A 74 13.20 0.59 -10.83
CA VAL A 74 12.74 1.54 -9.81
C VAL A 74 13.43 2.87 -10.03
N GLY A 75 12.64 3.94 -10.20
CA GLY A 75 13.15 5.30 -10.21
C GLY A 75 13.19 5.84 -8.79
N VAL A 76 14.38 6.06 -8.24
CA VAL A 76 14.56 6.64 -6.90
C VAL A 76 14.81 8.14 -7.04
N THR A 77 13.94 8.97 -6.46
CA THR A 77 14.10 10.43 -6.49
C THR A 77 14.91 10.93 -5.29
N GLU A 78 15.53 12.10 -5.44
CA GLU A 78 16.24 12.78 -4.35
C GLU A 78 15.30 13.15 -3.18
N ASP A 79 14.03 13.45 -3.48
CA ASP A 79 12.98 13.74 -2.50
C ASP A 79 12.44 12.49 -1.78
N GLY A 80 13.00 11.30 -2.06
CA GLY A 80 12.65 10.06 -1.37
C GLY A 80 11.38 9.37 -1.87
N ALA A 81 11.00 9.54 -3.14
CA ALA A 81 9.96 8.75 -3.79
C ALA A 81 10.57 7.59 -4.58
N PHE A 82 9.96 6.41 -4.46
CA PHE A 82 10.32 5.21 -5.22
C PHE A 82 9.24 4.96 -6.27
N LEU A 83 9.59 5.16 -7.53
CA LEU A 83 8.69 5.04 -8.67
C LEU A 83 8.84 3.67 -9.29
N GLU A 84 7.74 2.93 -9.34
CA GLU A 84 7.69 1.56 -9.80
C GLU A 84 6.63 1.44 -10.90
N ALA A 85 6.88 0.56 -11.87
CA ALA A 85 5.92 0.26 -12.91
C ALA A 85 5.81 -1.24 -13.13
N ALA A 86 4.59 -1.70 -13.38
CA ALA A 86 4.29 -3.07 -13.75
C ALA A 86 3.21 -3.08 -14.83
N SER A 87 3.27 -4.07 -15.72
CA SER A 87 2.25 -4.28 -16.74
C SER A 87 1.62 -5.65 -16.55
N ASN A 88 0.30 -5.72 -16.47
CA ASN A 88 -0.43 -6.96 -16.31
C ASN A 88 -1.61 -7.00 -17.28
N VAL A 89 -2.13 -8.19 -17.56
CA VAL A 89 -3.35 -8.35 -18.35
C VAL A 89 -4.49 -8.69 -17.40
N ILE A 90 -5.50 -7.82 -17.34
CA ILE A 90 -6.61 -7.94 -16.39
C ILE A 90 -7.87 -8.38 -17.15
N PRO A 91 -8.62 -9.39 -16.65
CA PRO A 91 -9.91 -9.74 -17.22
C PRO A 91 -10.95 -8.68 -16.86
N PHE A 92 -11.52 -8.04 -17.88
CA PHE A 92 -12.64 -7.12 -17.74
C PHE A 92 -13.94 -7.87 -18.05
N ALA A 93 -14.77 -8.08 -17.02
CA ALA A 93 -16.10 -8.63 -17.22
C ALA A 93 -17.00 -7.54 -17.82
N SER A 94 -17.63 -7.81 -18.97
CA SER A 94 -18.61 -6.89 -19.53
C SER A 94 -19.83 -6.81 -18.60
N PRO A 95 -20.25 -5.60 -18.16
CA PRO A 95 -21.45 -5.46 -17.34
C PRO A 95 -22.76 -5.64 -18.15
N LEU A 96 -22.68 -5.88 -19.47
CA LEU A 96 -23.85 -6.02 -20.33
C LEU A 96 -24.58 -7.35 -20.07
N HIS A 97 -25.46 -7.35 -19.08
CA HIS A 97 -26.59 -8.28 -19.00
C HIS A 97 -27.69 -7.75 -19.95
N SER A 98 -27.61 -8.10 -21.23
CA SER A 98 -28.73 -7.87 -22.14
C SER A 98 -29.83 -8.90 -21.86
N VAL A 99 -31.08 -8.45 -21.71
CA VAL A 99 -32.27 -9.32 -21.54
C VAL A 99 -32.42 -10.31 -22.70
N PHE A 100 -31.77 -10.05 -23.84
CA PHE A 100 -31.82 -10.87 -25.06
C PHE A 100 -30.58 -11.77 -25.27
N ILE A 101 -29.54 -11.68 -24.44
CA ILE A 101 -28.31 -12.49 -24.58
C ILE A 101 -28.12 -13.34 -23.32
N ARG A 102 -28.44 -14.63 -23.43
CA ARG A 102 -28.43 -15.61 -22.33
C ARG A 102 -27.05 -16.19 -21.98
N ALA A 103 -26.01 -15.84 -22.74
CA ALA A 103 -24.65 -16.34 -22.51
C ALA A 103 -23.82 -15.31 -21.73
N PRO A 104 -23.05 -15.73 -20.70
CA PRO A 104 -22.09 -14.84 -20.08
C PRO A 104 -21.07 -14.40 -21.15
N ALA A 105 -20.94 -13.09 -21.36
CA ALA A 105 -19.92 -12.56 -22.25
C ALA A 105 -18.54 -13.02 -21.77
N SER A 106 -17.72 -13.56 -22.67
CA SER A 106 -16.33 -13.91 -22.35
C SER A 106 -15.60 -12.67 -21.82
N PRO A 107 -14.75 -12.80 -20.78
CA PRO A 107 -14.02 -11.67 -20.24
C PRO A 107 -13.09 -11.10 -21.31
N LEU A 108 -13.09 -9.77 -21.44
CA LEU A 108 -12.17 -9.06 -22.32
C LEU A 108 -10.84 -8.90 -21.57
N TYR A 109 -9.75 -9.40 -22.13
CA TYR A 109 -8.43 -9.25 -21.54
C TYR A 109 -7.80 -7.94 -21.99
N VAL A 110 -7.57 -7.04 -21.04
CA VAL A 110 -7.05 -5.69 -21.31
C VAL A 110 -5.67 -5.55 -20.69
N PRO A 111 -4.61 -5.18 -21.44
CA PRO A 111 -3.34 -4.83 -20.86
C PRO A 111 -3.50 -3.55 -20.02
N VAL A 112 -2.96 -3.56 -18.82
CA VAL A 112 -2.98 -2.43 -17.89
C VAL A 112 -1.58 -2.25 -17.34
N THR A 113 -1.04 -1.05 -17.54
CA THR A 113 0.24 -0.65 -16.97
C THR A 113 -0.04 0.26 -15.78
N THR A 114 0.44 -0.16 -14.62
CA THR A 114 0.36 0.66 -13.40
C THR A 114 1.69 1.33 -13.15
N ILE A 115 1.65 2.64 -12.95
CA ILE A 115 2.79 3.44 -12.49
C ILE A 115 2.43 3.90 -11.08
N MET A 116 3.28 3.58 -10.12
CA MET A 116 3.04 3.87 -8.71
C MET A 116 4.26 4.51 -8.07
N GLU A 117 4.01 5.23 -6.98
CA GLU A 117 5.02 5.76 -6.09
C GLU A 117 4.83 5.20 -4.68
N LYS A 118 5.95 5.01 -4.00
CA LYS A 118 6.04 4.75 -2.56
C LYS A 118 6.88 5.86 -1.93
N ILE A 119 6.43 6.41 -0.81
CA ILE A 119 7.21 7.39 -0.06
C ILE A 119 8.25 6.73 0.87
N LEU A 120 9.41 7.39 1.04
CA LEU A 120 10.46 6.99 1.96
C LEU A 120 9.99 7.13 3.41
N GLY A 121 9.93 5.98 4.10
CA GLY A 121 9.39 5.92 5.45
C GLY A 121 7.95 6.44 5.50
N PRO A 122 7.30 6.27 6.64
CA PRO A 122 6.30 7.24 7.03
C PRO A 122 6.62 7.79 8.42
N VAL A 123 6.33 9.07 8.62
CA VAL A 123 6.31 9.66 9.96
C VAL A 123 5.02 9.26 10.67
N SER A 124 3.93 9.16 9.91
CA SER A 124 2.64 8.63 10.36
C SER A 124 2.81 7.28 11.02
N VAL A 125 2.31 7.19 12.26
CA VAL A 125 2.45 6.02 13.09
C VAL A 125 1.08 5.47 13.48
N GLY A 126 1.01 4.16 13.44
CA GLY A 126 -0.15 3.35 13.69
C GLY A 126 -0.11 2.55 14.99
N SER A 127 -1.09 1.67 15.13
CA SER A 127 -1.17 0.70 16.21
C SER A 127 -1.82 -0.61 15.74
N LEU A 128 -1.53 -1.66 16.49
CA LEU A 128 -2.08 -3.01 16.36
C LEU A 128 -2.75 -3.38 17.68
N ARG A 129 -3.99 -3.88 17.59
CA ARG A 129 -4.77 -4.34 18.73
C ARG A 129 -5.32 -5.73 18.45
N LEU A 130 -5.49 -6.52 19.50
CA LEU A 130 -6.19 -7.80 19.42
C LEU A 130 -7.64 -7.54 18.96
N ALA A 131 -8.12 -8.38 18.04
CA ALA A 131 -9.55 -8.48 17.72
C ALA A 131 -10.22 -9.60 18.53
N SER A 132 -9.43 -10.59 18.97
CA SER A 132 -9.86 -11.79 19.68
C SER A 132 -8.69 -12.34 20.50
N THR A 133 -8.98 -13.21 21.46
CA THR A 133 -8.00 -14.06 22.14
C THR A 133 -7.64 -15.32 21.35
N ASP A 134 -8.35 -15.61 20.26
CA ASP A 134 -7.98 -16.65 19.28
C ASP A 134 -6.92 -16.09 18.31
N VAL A 135 -5.73 -16.68 18.35
CA VAL A 135 -4.59 -16.29 17.52
C VAL A 135 -4.86 -16.38 16.01
N ARG A 136 -5.81 -17.22 15.58
CA ARG A 136 -6.17 -17.39 14.16
C ARG A 136 -6.98 -16.21 13.61
N ILE A 137 -7.49 -15.35 14.48
CA ILE A 137 -8.23 -14.15 14.10
C ILE A 137 -7.25 -13.00 13.97
N ASN A 138 -7.24 -12.36 12.80
CA ASN A 138 -6.33 -11.25 12.52
C ASN A 138 -6.53 -10.09 13.51
N PRO A 139 -5.45 -9.42 13.93
CA PRO A 139 -5.56 -8.24 14.78
C PRO A 139 -6.15 -7.05 14.01
N VAL A 140 -6.68 -6.08 14.74
CA VAL A 140 -7.09 -4.78 14.19
C VAL A 140 -5.87 -3.89 14.05
N VAL A 141 -5.60 -3.42 12.83
CA VAL A 141 -4.45 -2.57 12.51
C VAL A 141 -4.93 -1.23 11.99
N ARG A 142 -4.29 -0.15 12.45
CA ARG A 142 -4.45 1.20 11.89
C ARG A 142 -3.08 1.77 11.62
N PHE A 143 -2.81 2.20 10.39
CA PHE A 143 -1.54 2.83 10.00
C PHE A 143 -1.56 4.36 10.07
N ASN A 144 -2.76 4.96 10.06
CA ASN A 144 -2.96 6.42 10.08
C ASN A 144 -2.24 7.14 8.92
N TYR A 145 -2.37 6.63 7.69
CA TYR A 145 -1.75 7.24 6.51
C TYR A 145 -2.02 8.75 6.42
N PHE A 146 -0.95 9.52 6.18
CA PHE A 146 -1.00 10.98 6.06
C PHE A 146 -1.53 11.71 7.30
N SER A 147 -1.44 11.08 8.48
CA SER A 147 -1.68 11.77 9.75
C SER A 147 -0.60 12.82 10.03
N ASP A 148 0.65 12.57 9.61
CA ASP A 148 1.70 13.58 9.56
C ASP A 148 1.70 14.28 8.18
N PRO A 149 1.71 15.63 8.13
CA PRO A 149 1.70 16.36 6.86
C PRO A 149 2.93 16.13 5.99
N GLN A 150 4.09 15.75 6.54
CA GLN A 150 5.29 15.46 5.75
C GLN A 150 5.11 14.26 4.82
N ASP A 151 4.36 13.24 5.26
CA ASP A 151 4.08 12.08 4.42
C ASP A 151 3.20 12.46 3.22
N LEU A 152 2.26 13.38 3.45
CA LEU A 152 1.36 13.87 2.40
C LEU A 152 2.12 14.71 1.38
N GLU A 153 3.02 15.57 1.84
CA GLU A 153 3.90 16.36 0.98
C GLU A 153 4.78 15.44 0.10
N ARG A 154 5.36 14.39 0.68
CA ARG A 154 6.13 13.38 -0.07
C ARG A 154 5.29 12.70 -1.14
N CYS A 155 4.05 12.32 -0.82
CA CYS A 155 3.13 11.74 -1.81
C CYS A 155 2.82 12.71 -2.95
N VAL A 156 2.57 13.99 -2.63
CA VAL A 156 2.31 15.03 -3.64
C VAL A 156 3.50 15.16 -4.59
N ASN A 157 4.72 15.19 -4.05
CA ASN A 157 5.94 15.28 -4.88
C ASN A 157 6.17 14.01 -5.72
N GLY A 158 5.96 12.82 -5.15
CA GLY A 158 6.05 11.55 -5.86
C GLY A 158 5.05 11.44 -7.01
N THR A 159 3.78 11.78 -6.76
CA THR A 159 2.71 11.75 -7.77
C THR A 159 2.90 12.81 -8.87
N ARG A 160 3.50 13.98 -8.56
CA ARG A 160 3.96 14.93 -9.59
C ARG A 160 5.01 14.32 -10.50
N LYS A 161 5.94 13.54 -9.95
CA LYS A 161 6.96 12.85 -10.74
C LYS A 161 6.36 11.81 -11.70
N ILE A 162 5.29 11.12 -11.29
CA ILE A 162 4.48 10.29 -12.22
C ILE A 162 3.93 11.15 -13.36
N GLY A 163 3.41 12.34 -13.06
CA GLY A 163 2.93 13.30 -14.06
C GLY A 163 4.03 13.77 -15.04
N GLU A 164 5.26 13.93 -14.58
CA GLU A 164 6.43 14.19 -15.45
C GLU A 164 6.76 12.99 -16.34
N ILE A 165 6.73 11.77 -15.80
CA ILE A 165 6.94 10.54 -16.58
C ILE A 165 5.92 10.46 -17.73
N LEU A 166 4.63 10.67 -17.43
CA LEU A 166 3.56 10.64 -18.44
C LEU A 166 3.74 11.69 -19.56
N ARG A 167 4.39 12.81 -19.27
CA ARG A 167 4.69 13.87 -20.25
C ARG A 167 5.99 13.64 -21.03
N SER A 168 6.77 12.62 -20.68
CA SER A 168 8.03 12.33 -21.35
C SER A 168 7.82 11.84 -22.78
N ARG A 169 8.84 12.03 -23.63
CA ARG A 169 8.83 11.52 -25.02
C ARG A 169 8.62 10.02 -25.08
N ALA A 170 9.18 9.26 -24.14
CA ALA A 170 9.06 7.80 -24.07
C ALA A 170 7.62 7.33 -23.87
N MET A 171 6.75 8.17 -23.29
CA MET A 171 5.36 7.81 -23.04
C MET A 171 4.40 8.09 -24.22
N GLN A 172 4.87 8.76 -25.28
CA GLN A 172 4.01 9.14 -26.43
C GLN A 172 3.43 7.94 -27.17
N ASP A 173 4.20 6.84 -27.29
CA ASP A 173 3.78 5.62 -28.00
C ASP A 173 2.64 4.88 -27.26
N PHE A 174 2.39 5.21 -25.99
CA PHE A 174 1.34 4.63 -25.18
C PHE A 174 0.08 5.49 -25.10
N MET A 175 -0.01 6.57 -25.90
CA MET A 175 -1.18 7.44 -25.97
C MET A 175 -2.11 7.05 -27.12
N PHE A 176 -3.43 7.13 -26.89
CA PHE A 176 -4.40 6.98 -27.98
C PHE A 176 -4.41 8.21 -28.86
N ARG A 177 -4.40 7.98 -30.18
CA ARG A 177 -4.63 9.02 -31.18
C ARG A 177 -6.13 9.25 -31.37
N GLU A 178 -6.59 10.45 -31.06
CA GLU A 178 -7.97 10.87 -31.27
C GLU A 178 -8.17 11.46 -32.68
N TRP A 179 -9.43 11.58 -33.09
CA TRP A 179 -9.82 12.01 -34.44
C TRP A 179 -9.24 13.38 -34.83
N PHE A 180 -9.13 14.30 -33.87
CA PHE A 180 -8.64 15.66 -34.09
C PHE A 180 -7.12 15.81 -33.85
N GLY A 181 -6.37 14.71 -33.85
CA GLY A 181 -4.91 14.72 -33.67
C GLY A 181 -4.44 14.96 -32.22
N SER A 182 -5.37 15.07 -31.26
CA SER A 182 -5.01 15.06 -29.85
C SER A 182 -4.61 13.65 -29.40
N HIS A 183 -3.64 13.58 -28.49
CA HIS A 183 -3.18 12.35 -27.88
C HIS A 183 -3.60 12.33 -26.41
N ARG A 184 -4.12 11.21 -25.92
CA ARG A 184 -4.45 11.05 -24.50
C ARG A 184 -4.21 9.64 -23.99
N PHE A 185 -3.84 9.52 -22.72
CA PHE A 185 -3.92 8.25 -22.00
C PHE A 185 -5.38 7.91 -21.70
N ARG A 186 -5.67 6.61 -21.67
CA ARG A 186 -6.91 6.09 -21.06
C ARG A 186 -6.54 5.48 -19.73
N PHE A 187 -7.28 5.83 -18.69
CA PHE A 187 -6.98 5.40 -17.33
C PHE A 187 -7.96 4.33 -16.84
N VAL A 188 -7.47 3.43 -16.02
CA VAL A 188 -8.30 2.58 -15.15
C VAL A 188 -8.28 3.21 -13.77
N GLY A 189 -9.45 3.54 -13.23
CA GLY A 189 -9.58 4.23 -11.95
C GLY A 189 -9.38 5.74 -12.05
N VAL A 190 -8.94 6.36 -10.94
CA VAL A 190 -8.80 7.82 -10.82
C VAL A 190 -7.53 8.29 -11.55
N PRO A 191 -7.63 9.16 -12.57
CA PRO A 191 -6.45 9.72 -13.21
C PRO A 191 -5.77 10.77 -12.32
N LEU A 192 -4.53 11.13 -12.64
CA LEU A 192 -3.89 12.28 -12.00
C LEU A 192 -4.72 13.55 -12.23
N PRO A 193 -4.73 14.49 -11.26
CA PRO A 193 -5.32 15.81 -11.47
C PRO A 193 -4.80 16.52 -12.71
N LEU A 194 -5.67 17.28 -13.38
CA LEU A 194 -5.29 18.10 -14.53
C LEU A 194 -4.33 19.22 -14.12
N ASP A 195 -4.68 19.96 -13.06
CA ASP A 195 -3.81 20.96 -12.46
C ASP A 195 -2.92 20.31 -11.39
N GLN A 196 -1.75 19.84 -11.82
CA GLN A 196 -0.75 19.25 -10.95
C GLN A 196 0.04 20.29 -10.14
N THR A 197 -0.12 21.58 -10.44
CA THR A 197 0.53 22.68 -9.70
C THR A 197 -0.22 23.02 -8.41
N ASN A 198 -1.49 22.63 -8.30
CA ASN A 198 -2.32 22.87 -7.13
C ASN A 198 -2.11 21.80 -6.04
N ASP A 199 -1.45 22.18 -4.96
CA ASP A 199 -1.15 21.29 -3.82
C ASP A 199 -2.41 20.70 -3.18
N LEU A 200 -3.51 21.46 -3.08
CA LEU A 200 -4.73 20.97 -2.43
C LEU A 200 -5.39 19.85 -3.23
N VAL A 201 -5.41 19.98 -4.56
CA VAL A 201 -5.98 18.97 -5.45
C VAL A 201 -5.09 17.72 -5.49
N MET A 202 -3.77 17.90 -5.50
CA MET A 202 -2.83 16.77 -5.42
C MET A 202 -2.91 16.05 -4.07
N ALA A 203 -3.04 16.78 -2.97
CA ALA A 203 -3.20 16.22 -1.64
C ALA A 203 -4.53 15.44 -1.49
N ASP A 204 -5.62 15.92 -2.08
CA ASP A 204 -6.89 15.18 -2.15
C ASP A 204 -6.72 13.87 -2.93
N PHE A 205 -6.04 13.93 -4.08
CA PHE A 205 -5.71 12.74 -4.87
C PHE A 205 -4.93 11.71 -4.04
N CYS A 206 -3.87 12.14 -3.33
CA CYS A 206 -3.10 11.28 -2.43
C CYS A 206 -3.99 10.59 -1.39
N ARG A 207 -4.82 11.34 -0.67
CA ARG A 207 -5.70 10.78 0.38
C ARG A 207 -6.75 9.81 -0.16
N ARG A 208 -7.32 10.10 -1.33
CA ARG A 208 -8.42 9.29 -1.91
C ARG A 208 -7.95 8.02 -2.61
N THR A 209 -6.71 8.00 -3.07
CA THR A 209 -6.16 6.89 -3.87
C THR A 209 -5.12 6.06 -3.12
N VAL A 210 -4.82 6.42 -1.86
CA VAL A 210 -3.83 5.71 -1.06
C VAL A 210 -4.18 4.24 -0.91
N SER A 211 -3.16 3.41 -1.08
CA SER A 211 -3.18 1.99 -0.78
C SER A 211 -1.90 1.62 -0.03
N THR A 212 -1.84 0.40 0.47
CA THR A 212 -0.59 -0.20 0.94
C THR A 212 0.28 -0.64 -0.24
N ILE A 213 1.61 -0.57 -0.10
CA ILE A 213 2.58 -1.31 -0.93
C ILE A 213 3.04 -2.63 -0.28
N TRP A 214 2.38 -3.02 0.82
CA TRP A 214 2.66 -4.23 1.59
C TRP A 214 4.03 -4.26 2.28
N HIS A 215 4.62 -3.08 2.51
CA HIS A 215 5.91 -2.92 3.20
C HIS A 215 5.72 -2.45 4.66
N TYR A 216 4.73 -3.00 5.35
CA TYR A 216 4.45 -2.62 6.73
C TYR A 216 5.44 -3.22 7.73
N LEU A 217 5.78 -2.42 8.73
CA LEU A 217 6.70 -2.76 9.81
C LEU A 217 6.03 -2.50 11.15
N THR A 218 6.38 -3.28 12.17
CA THR A 218 6.04 -2.95 13.55
C THR A 218 7.29 -2.98 14.39
N MET A 219 7.60 -1.86 15.03
CA MET A 219 8.72 -1.81 15.97
C MET A 219 8.29 -2.48 17.27
N VAL A 220 8.86 -3.66 17.52
CA VAL A 220 8.79 -4.31 18.82
C VAL A 220 10.11 -3.99 19.51
N ALA A 221 10.06 -3.22 20.60
CA ALA A 221 11.25 -2.98 21.41
C ALA A 221 11.82 -4.34 21.85
N ALA A 222 13.11 -4.56 21.57
CA ALA A 222 13.80 -5.75 22.02
C ALA A 222 13.54 -5.91 23.53
N LEU A 223 13.06 -7.07 23.93
CA LEU A 223 13.05 -7.47 25.33
C LEU A 223 14.52 -7.68 25.73
N LEU A 224 15.24 -6.59 25.96
CA LEU A 224 16.56 -6.63 26.55
C LEU A 224 16.35 -7.10 28.00
N GLY A 225 16.37 -8.41 28.18
CA GLY A 225 16.48 -9.03 29.49
C GLY A 225 17.74 -8.51 30.18
N LYS A 226 17.58 -8.09 31.43
CA LYS A 226 18.70 -7.99 32.37
C LYS A 226 19.21 -9.38 32.73
#